data_AF-A0A482VDE5-F1
#
_entry.id   AF-A0A482VDE5-F1
#
_cell.length_a   1.000
_cell.length_b   1.000
_cell.length_c   1.000
_cell.angle_alpha   90.00
_cell.angle_beta   90.00
_cell.angle_gamma   90.00
#
_symmetry.space_group_name_H-M   'P 1'
#
loop_
_entity.id
_entity.type
_entity.pdbx_description
1 polymer ?
#
loop_
_entity_poly.entity_id
_entity_poly.type
_entity_poly.pdbx_seq_one_letter_code
_entity_poly.pdbx_strand_id
1 'polypeptide(L)'
;MYAPTSDVVDRLPSKDRVTNWDIASFIISIISHLLDVIFDCNIAYRYYVREELNYFFTTLAFILIPAFINTVFSIRMYMLDTDNMDRSATLTDKFTKRRLCCFGVLIFQLAPVLRYFDALQYAIKSKRAEKNKDVENQRKYYELMVKEDSDVALLRVLECFLEAAPQQILQLTIIFSAGRNGENILDDMVHQLLSIGSSFVSMAWSMASYQRLLRVSLKNKSNISWPGTMVQFMWHFLVTVSRILCISVIASKYLVPTILVIVLHWFVMTLWLSCTNQKNNFCRHNKVYDMFFYSIFGTVYIFTPVTLVEGPTFLKYVFFYLVLFVENTIANVVWYYDADPRVQQQG
;
A
#
# COMPACT_ATOMS: atom_id res chain seq x y z
N MET A 1 -11.87 -53.03 -20.80
CA MET A 1 -10.45 -52.73 -20.54
C MET A 1 -10.36 -51.24 -20.25
N TYR A 2 -10.57 -50.84 -18.99
CA TYR A 2 -10.54 -49.44 -18.58
C TYR A 2 -9.07 -49.03 -18.39
N ALA A 3 -8.59 -48.09 -19.20
CA ALA A 3 -7.31 -47.43 -18.96
C ALA A 3 -7.50 -46.47 -17.78
N PRO A 4 -6.62 -46.49 -16.76
CA PRO A 4 -6.66 -45.47 -15.73
C PRO A 4 -6.13 -44.17 -16.34
N THR A 5 -7.02 -43.18 -16.46
CA THR A 5 -6.62 -41.78 -16.64
C THR A 5 -5.80 -41.40 -15.43
N SER A 6 -4.48 -41.44 -15.56
CA SER A 6 -3.59 -40.81 -14.61
C SER A 6 -3.98 -39.34 -14.52
N ASP A 7 -4.54 -38.93 -13.38
CA ASP A 7 -4.69 -37.53 -13.01
C ASP A 7 -3.33 -36.86 -13.19
N VAL A 8 -3.22 -36.07 -14.27
CA VAL A 8 -2.10 -35.17 -14.44
C VAL A 8 -2.35 -34.05 -13.43
N VAL A 9 -1.81 -34.24 -12.23
CA VAL A 9 -1.80 -33.23 -11.16
C VAL A 9 -1.40 -31.91 -11.80
N ASP A 10 -2.31 -30.93 -11.71
CA ASP A 10 -2.24 -29.62 -12.35
C ASP A 10 -0.80 -29.12 -12.50
N ARG A 11 -0.28 -29.16 -13.73
CA ARG A 11 0.97 -28.47 -14.07
C ARG A 11 0.71 -26.98 -13.89
N LEU A 12 1.15 -26.43 -12.77
CA LEU A 12 1.43 -25.00 -12.70
C LEU A 12 2.47 -24.65 -13.78
N PRO A 13 2.31 -23.51 -14.46
CA PRO A 13 3.07 -23.20 -15.65
C PRO A 13 4.57 -23.14 -15.35
N SER A 14 5.38 -23.52 -16.34
CA SER A 14 6.83 -23.73 -16.30
C SER A 14 7.71 -22.48 -16.01
N LYS A 15 7.16 -21.44 -15.38
CA LYS A 15 7.83 -20.18 -15.01
C LYS A 15 8.09 -20.04 -13.49
N ASP A 16 7.80 -21.08 -12.70
CA ASP A 16 7.96 -21.09 -11.24
C ASP A 16 9.42 -21.28 -10.81
N ARG A 17 10.29 -20.31 -11.13
CA ARG A 17 11.68 -20.30 -10.68
C ARG A 17 12.05 -18.95 -10.12
N VAL A 18 12.82 -18.99 -9.03
CA VAL A 18 13.42 -17.80 -8.43
C VAL A 18 14.53 -17.30 -9.34
N THR A 19 14.42 -16.08 -9.83
CA THR A 19 15.43 -15.43 -10.65
C THR A 19 16.52 -14.80 -9.78
N ASN A 20 17.73 -14.57 -10.30
CA ASN A 20 18.73 -13.75 -9.59
C ASN A 20 18.24 -12.30 -9.39
N TRP A 21 17.41 -11.81 -10.31
CA TRP A 21 16.78 -10.50 -10.23
C TRP A 21 15.81 -10.37 -9.06
N ASP A 22 15.05 -11.42 -8.72
CA ASP A 22 14.14 -11.40 -7.57
C ASP A 22 14.91 -11.22 -6.25
N ILE A 23 16.03 -11.93 -6.11
CA ILE A 23 16.95 -11.81 -4.95
C ILE A 23 17.54 -10.41 -4.87
N ALA A 24 18.04 -9.87 -5.99
CA ALA A 24 18.58 -8.51 -6.04
C ALA A 24 17.50 -7.47 -5.71
N SER A 25 16.28 -7.65 -6.19
CA SER A 25 15.14 -6.78 -5.91
C SER A 25 14.84 -6.72 -4.41
N PHE A 26 14.81 -7.86 -3.71
CA PHE A 26 14.58 -7.87 -2.26
C PHE A 26 15.68 -7.13 -1.49
N ILE A 27 16.94 -7.29 -1.89
CA ILE A 27 18.06 -6.57 -1.25
C ILE A 27 17.93 -5.06 -1.48
N ILE A 28 17.62 -4.64 -2.71
CA ILE A 28 17.40 -3.23 -3.05
C ILE A 28 16.23 -2.67 -2.23
N SER A 29 15.10 -3.39 -2.15
CA SER A 29 13.93 -2.98 -1.38
C SER A 29 14.24 -2.81 0.11
N ILE A 30 15.05 -3.69 0.70
CA ILE A 30 15.51 -3.54 2.10
C ILE A 30 16.32 -2.26 2.27
N ILE A 31 17.28 -2.01 1.37
CA ILE A 31 18.14 -0.82 1.44
C ILE A 31 17.31 0.45 1.25
N SER A 32 16.41 0.47 0.26
CA SER A 32 15.53 1.61 0.01
C SER A 32 14.63 1.91 1.22
N HIS A 33 14.04 0.88 1.84
CA HIS A 33 13.23 1.06 3.05
C HIS A 33 14.03 1.68 4.19
N LEU A 34 15.26 1.21 4.42
CA LEU A 34 16.12 1.79 5.45
C LEU A 34 16.48 3.25 5.17
N LEU A 35 16.68 3.61 3.90
CA LEU A 35 16.94 5.00 3.50
C LEU A 35 15.70 5.88 3.71
N ASP A 36 14.50 5.40 3.36
CA ASP A 36 13.23 6.12 3.58
C ASP A 36 13.08 6.49 5.07
N VAL A 37 13.24 5.50 5.98
CA VAL A 37 13.19 5.74 7.44
C VAL A 37 14.21 6.78 7.90
N ILE A 38 15.43 6.78 7.33
CA ILE A 38 16.46 7.77 7.66
C ILE A 38 16.04 9.16 7.20
N PHE A 39 15.48 9.29 6.00
CA PHE A 39 15.00 10.56 5.47
C PHE A 39 13.83 11.12 6.29
N ASP A 40 12.87 10.27 6.67
CA ASP A 40 11.72 10.68 7.48
C ASP A 40 12.16 11.16 8.88
N CYS A 41 13.09 10.45 9.50
CA CYS A 41 13.72 10.87 10.76
C CYS A 41 14.46 12.21 10.62
N ASN A 42 15.17 12.41 9.50
CA ASN A 42 15.91 13.65 9.24
C ASN A 42 14.96 14.84 9.05
N ILE A 43 13.85 14.66 8.34
CA ILE A 43 12.81 15.69 8.17
C ILE A 43 12.22 16.07 9.53
N ALA A 44 11.86 15.09 10.37
CA ALA A 44 11.37 15.35 11.72
C ALA A 44 12.41 16.12 12.56
N TYR A 45 13.67 15.70 12.52
CA TYR A 45 14.77 16.40 13.21
C TYR A 45 14.93 17.85 12.73
N ARG A 46 14.81 18.11 11.43
CA ARG A 46 14.92 19.46 10.87
C ARG A 46 13.81 20.39 11.35
N TYR A 47 12.57 19.88 11.49
CA TYR A 47 11.48 20.65 12.08
C TYR A 47 11.69 20.94 13.57
N TYR A 48 12.25 19.98 14.31
CA TYR A 48 12.59 20.17 15.71
C TYR A 48 13.64 21.29 15.90
N VAL A 49 14.71 21.29 15.09
CA VAL A 49 15.76 22.33 15.14
C VAL A 49 15.24 23.71 14.73
N ARG A 50 14.23 23.77 13.86
CA ARG A 50 13.58 25.03 13.44
C ARG A 50 12.54 25.57 14.42
N GLU A 51 12.37 24.92 15.58
CA GLU A 51 11.37 25.24 16.62
C GLU A 51 9.91 25.24 16.12
N GLU A 52 9.63 24.68 14.95
CA GLU A 52 8.27 24.57 14.39
C GLU A 52 7.56 23.30 14.90
N LEU A 53 7.21 23.32 16.19
CA LEU A 53 6.66 22.16 16.89
C LEU A 53 5.39 21.59 16.25
N ASN A 54 4.54 22.42 15.64
CA ASN A 54 3.31 21.95 15.00
C ASN A 54 3.60 21.02 13.81
N TYR A 55 4.55 21.39 12.94
CA TYR A 55 4.95 20.55 11.82
C TYR A 55 5.73 19.32 12.28
N PHE A 56 6.54 19.46 13.33
CA PHE A 56 7.22 18.33 13.96
C PHE A 56 6.23 17.25 14.44
N PHE A 57 5.24 17.62 15.27
CA PHE A 57 4.27 16.66 15.79
C PHE A 57 3.38 16.07 14.69
N THR A 58 3.01 16.86 13.68
CA THR A 58 2.22 16.38 12.54
C THR A 58 3.02 15.36 11.71
N THR A 59 4.29 15.65 11.42
CA THR A 59 5.18 14.73 10.68
C THR A 59 5.40 13.45 11.47
N LEU A 60 5.67 13.55 12.77
CA LEU A 60 5.83 12.40 13.64
C LEU A 60 4.57 11.52 13.68
N ALA A 61 3.38 12.12 13.68
CA ALA A 61 2.13 11.38 13.62
C ALA A 61 1.97 10.61 12.29
N PHE A 62 2.34 11.23 11.16
CA PHE A 62 2.32 10.57 9.85
C PHE A 62 3.34 9.43 9.72
N ILE A 63 4.43 9.46 10.48
CA ILE A 63 5.43 8.38 10.52
C ILE A 63 4.98 7.24 11.46
N LEU A 64 4.53 7.59 12.68
CA LEU A 64 4.28 6.59 13.73
C LEU A 64 2.95 5.83 13.55
N ILE A 65 1.88 6.50 13.10
CA ILE A 65 0.56 5.87 12.97
C ILE A 65 0.56 4.76 11.89
N PRO A 66 1.04 5.02 10.66
CA PRO A 66 1.12 3.99 9.61
C PRO A 66 2.11 2.87 9.97
N ALA A 67 3.23 3.19 10.61
CA ALA A 67 4.17 2.17 11.10
C ALA A 67 3.55 1.24 12.15
N PHE A 68 2.78 1.80 13.10
CA PHE A 68 2.05 1.00 14.07
C PHE A 68 1.04 0.08 13.36
N ILE A 69 0.25 0.63 12.43
CA ILE A 69 -0.72 -0.13 11.64
C ILE A 69 -0.03 -1.26 10.87
N ASN A 70 1.04 -0.97 10.13
CA ASN A 70 1.81 -1.95 9.36
C ASN A 70 2.39 -3.06 10.25
N THR A 71 2.87 -2.70 11.44
CA THR A 71 3.38 -3.69 12.40
C THR A 71 2.27 -4.62 12.89
N VAL A 72 1.10 -4.06 13.25
CA VAL A 72 -0.07 -4.86 13.67
C VAL A 72 -0.51 -5.81 12.57
N PHE A 73 -0.59 -5.35 11.33
CA PHE A 73 -0.94 -6.17 10.17
C PHE A 73 0.09 -7.28 9.92
N SER A 74 1.37 -6.93 9.90
CA SER A 74 2.45 -7.91 9.70
C SER A 74 2.41 -9.03 10.73
N ILE A 75 2.22 -8.69 12.02
CA ILE A 75 2.05 -9.67 13.12
C ILE A 75 0.82 -10.55 12.87
N ARG A 76 -0.33 -9.95 12.55
CA ARG A 76 -1.57 -10.70 12.30
C ARG A 76 -1.41 -11.71 11.18
N MET A 77 -0.76 -11.32 10.09
CA MET A 77 -0.47 -12.19 8.96
C MET A 77 0.47 -13.34 9.36
N TYR A 78 1.51 -13.10 10.18
CA TYR A 78 2.35 -14.17 10.72
C TYR A 78 1.58 -15.14 11.63
N MET A 79 0.62 -14.64 12.41
CA MET A 79 -0.22 -15.50 13.25
C MET A 79 -1.12 -16.40 12.40
N LEU A 80 -1.76 -15.85 11.36
CA LEU A 80 -2.58 -16.61 10.42
C LEU A 80 -1.77 -17.70 9.69
N ASP A 81 -0.52 -17.41 9.37
CA ASP A 81 0.37 -18.37 8.70
C ASP A 81 0.80 -19.50 9.61
N THR A 82 1.03 -19.19 10.89
CA THR A 82 1.34 -20.19 11.91
C THR A 82 0.14 -21.08 12.22
N ASP A 83 -1.07 -20.54 12.21
CA ASP A 83 -2.30 -21.31 12.43
C ASP A 83 -2.60 -22.28 11.26
N ASN A 84 -2.17 -21.94 10.03
CA ASN A 84 -2.37 -22.78 8.84
C ASN A 84 -1.29 -23.86 8.64
N MET A 85 -0.08 -23.68 9.20
CA MET A 85 0.99 -24.68 9.22
C MET A 85 0.98 -25.39 10.57
N ASP A 86 0.30 -26.53 10.67
CA ASP A 86 0.05 -27.33 11.88
C ASP A 86 0.95 -27.11 13.12
N ARG A 87 0.26 -27.12 14.27
CA ARG A 87 0.71 -26.96 15.66
C ARG A 87 1.81 -27.97 16.06
N SER A 88 3.08 -27.76 15.67
CA SER A 88 4.22 -28.53 16.18
C SER A 88 5.16 -27.70 17.06
N ALA A 89 5.03 -27.91 18.37
CA ALA A 89 6.05 -27.84 19.42
C ALA A 89 7.31 -26.97 19.17
N THR A 90 7.20 -25.64 19.15
CA THR A 90 8.25 -24.68 19.57
C THR A 90 7.65 -23.29 19.86
N LEU A 91 6.41 -23.27 20.36
CA LEU A 91 5.55 -22.07 20.38
C LEU A 91 5.95 -21.00 21.40
N THR A 92 6.78 -21.31 22.40
CA THR A 92 7.04 -20.36 23.49
C THR A 92 8.33 -19.57 23.31
N ASP A 93 9.38 -20.17 22.75
CA ASP A 93 10.73 -19.56 22.74
C ASP A 93 10.96 -18.65 21.52
N LYS A 94 10.52 -19.08 20.32
CA LYS A 94 10.53 -18.24 19.12
C LYS A 94 9.56 -17.06 19.22
N PHE A 95 8.40 -17.26 19.85
CA PHE A 95 7.34 -16.26 19.95
C PHE A 95 7.69 -15.15 20.95
N THR A 96 8.36 -15.49 22.06
CA THR A 96 8.80 -14.52 23.07
C THR A 96 10.00 -13.69 22.58
N LYS A 97 10.96 -14.31 21.88
CA LYS A 97 12.09 -13.60 21.24
C LYS A 97 11.63 -12.69 20.09
N ARG A 98 10.58 -13.09 19.36
CA ARG A 98 9.95 -12.30 18.29
C ARG A 98 9.03 -11.19 18.83
N ARG A 99 8.45 -11.33 20.03
CA ARG A 99 7.72 -10.26 20.75
C ARG A 99 8.65 -9.14 21.24
N LEU A 100 9.84 -9.48 21.73
CA LEU A 100 10.87 -8.49 22.09
C LEU A 100 11.42 -7.77 20.84
N CYS A 101 11.62 -8.52 19.75
CA CYS A 101 11.94 -7.96 18.45
C CYS A 101 10.82 -7.05 17.93
N CYS A 102 9.55 -7.39 18.19
CA CYS A 102 8.37 -6.59 17.83
C CYS A 102 8.39 -5.17 18.43
N PHE A 103 8.89 -4.99 19.66
CA PHE A 103 9.03 -3.65 20.24
C PHE A 103 10.11 -2.83 19.51
N GLY A 104 11.23 -3.47 19.13
CA GLY A 104 12.25 -2.86 18.28
C GLY A 104 11.76 -2.59 16.84
N VAL A 105 10.94 -3.48 16.29
CA VAL A 105 10.32 -3.36 14.95
C VAL A 105 9.30 -2.23 14.91
N LEU A 106 8.57 -2.00 16.01
CA LEU A 106 7.65 -0.88 16.18
C LEU A 106 8.38 0.46 16.23
N ILE A 107 9.53 0.51 16.92
CA ILE A 107 10.33 1.73 17.05
C ILE A 107 11.06 2.08 15.74
N PHE A 108 11.50 1.07 14.97
CA PHE A 108 12.29 1.28 13.74
C PHE A 108 11.50 1.09 12.43
N GLN A 109 10.17 0.93 12.47
CA GLN A 109 9.34 0.70 11.29
C GLN A 109 9.82 -0.49 10.41
N LEU A 110 10.38 -1.54 11.02
CA LEU A 110 11.05 -2.66 10.29
C LEU A 110 10.12 -3.79 9.87
N ALA A 111 8.79 -3.61 9.98
CA ALA A 111 7.83 -4.68 9.70
C ALA A 111 7.93 -5.20 8.24
N PRO A 112 8.06 -4.34 7.20
CA PRO A 112 8.32 -4.80 5.83
C PRO A 112 9.69 -5.46 5.68
N VAL A 113 10.72 -4.92 6.34
CA VAL A 113 12.11 -5.42 6.26
C VAL A 113 12.22 -6.87 6.73
N LEU A 114 11.59 -7.21 7.86
CA LEU A 114 11.58 -8.59 8.36
C LEU A 114 10.98 -9.57 7.35
N ARG A 115 9.89 -9.17 6.68
CA ARG A 115 9.25 -10.00 5.67
C ARG A 115 10.05 -10.08 4.38
N TYR A 116 10.73 -9.01 3.97
CA TYR A 116 11.71 -9.08 2.87
C TYR A 116 12.84 -10.05 3.19
N PHE A 117 13.33 -10.11 4.44
CA PHE A 117 14.30 -11.11 4.87
C PHE A 117 13.74 -12.53 4.80
N ASP A 118 12.51 -12.76 5.24
CA ASP A 118 11.85 -14.07 5.15
C ASP A 118 11.66 -14.51 3.69
N ALA A 119 11.17 -13.62 2.82
CA ALA A 119 11.05 -13.85 1.37
C ALA A 119 12.42 -14.18 0.73
N LEU A 120 13.47 -13.43 1.07
CA LEU A 120 14.84 -13.68 0.62
C LEU A 120 15.36 -15.05 1.09
N GLN A 121 15.09 -15.43 2.33
CA GLN A 121 15.46 -16.76 2.83
C GLN A 121 14.75 -17.88 2.07
N TYR A 122 13.46 -17.73 1.77
CA TYR A 122 12.72 -18.69 0.96
C TYR A 122 13.24 -18.74 -0.48
N ALA A 123 13.58 -17.59 -1.08
CA ALA A 123 14.21 -17.50 -2.39
C ALA A 123 15.53 -18.31 -2.46
N ILE A 124 16.39 -18.16 -1.44
CA ILE A 124 17.67 -18.88 -1.34
C ILE A 124 17.44 -20.38 -1.11
N LYS A 125 16.49 -20.75 -0.24
CA LYS A 125 16.14 -22.17 0.00
C LYS A 125 15.58 -22.83 -1.25
N SER A 126 14.76 -22.12 -2.03
CA SER A 126 14.24 -22.59 -3.32
C SER A 126 15.37 -22.88 -4.31
N LYS A 127 16.37 -21.99 -4.44
CA LYS A 127 17.53 -22.24 -5.31
C LYS A 127 18.41 -23.39 -4.84
N ARG A 128 18.56 -23.56 -3.53
CA ARG A 128 19.29 -24.70 -2.97
C ARG A 128 18.57 -26.02 -3.27
N ALA A 129 17.24 -26.05 -3.16
CA ALA A 129 16.42 -27.20 -3.53
C ALA A 129 16.48 -27.50 -5.04
N GLU A 130 16.48 -26.47 -5.90
CA GLU A 130 16.69 -26.61 -7.34
C GLU A 130 18.04 -27.26 -7.65
N LYS A 131 19.12 -26.81 -6.98
CA LYS A 131 20.46 -27.41 -7.12
C LYS A 131 20.49 -28.87 -6.67
N ASN A 132 19.73 -29.20 -5.63
CA ASN A 132 19.60 -30.56 -5.09
C ASN A 132 18.62 -31.44 -5.89
N LYS A 133 18.01 -30.92 -6.96
CA LYS A 133 16.99 -31.59 -7.80
C LYS A 133 15.73 -32.03 -7.04
N ASP A 134 15.41 -31.33 -5.95
CA ASP A 134 14.21 -31.58 -5.13
C ASP A 134 13.08 -30.65 -5.56
N VAL A 135 12.22 -31.16 -6.45
CA VAL A 135 11.14 -30.39 -7.10
C VAL A 135 10.03 -30.00 -6.11
N GLU A 136 9.71 -30.86 -5.14
CA GLU A 136 8.64 -30.60 -4.18
C GLU A 136 9.02 -29.48 -3.21
N ASN A 137 10.23 -29.55 -2.64
CA ASN A 137 10.70 -28.50 -1.73
C ASN A 137 10.98 -27.19 -2.47
N GLN A 138 11.48 -27.24 -3.72
CA GLN A 138 11.63 -26.05 -4.55
C GLN A 138 10.29 -25.32 -4.72
N ARG A 139 9.23 -26.05 -5.12
CA ARG A 139 7.90 -25.48 -5.30
C ARG A 139 7.33 -24.91 -4.00
N LYS A 140 7.47 -25.65 -2.89
CA LYS A 140 7.01 -25.20 -1.57
C LYS A 140 7.68 -23.88 -1.16
N TYR A 141 9.00 -23.77 -1.32
CA TYR A 141 9.72 -22.53 -0.97
C TYR A 141 9.41 -21.38 -1.93
N TYR A 142 9.14 -21.66 -3.21
CA TYR A 142 8.68 -20.64 -4.16
C TYR A 142 7.30 -20.10 -3.79
N GLU A 143 6.34 -20.98 -3.47
CA GLU A 143 4.99 -20.58 -3.02
C GLU A 143 5.06 -19.73 -1.74
N LEU A 144 5.91 -20.11 -0.77
CA LEU A 144 6.13 -19.32 0.45
C LEU A 144 6.76 -17.95 0.16
N MET A 145 7.73 -17.89 -0.77
CA MET A 145 8.36 -16.63 -1.18
C MET A 145 7.34 -15.69 -1.82
N VAL A 146 6.55 -16.16 -2.79
CA VAL A 146 5.52 -15.37 -3.48
C VAL A 146 4.48 -14.83 -2.49
N LYS A 147 4.11 -15.66 -1.51
CA LYS A 147 3.17 -15.25 -0.46
C LYS A 147 3.75 -14.12 0.40
N GLU A 148 4.97 -14.28 0.91
CA GLU A 148 5.64 -13.21 1.69
C GLU A 148 5.82 -11.93 0.85
N ASP A 149 6.16 -12.04 -0.43
CA ASP A 149 6.31 -10.89 -1.32
C ASP A 149 4.96 -10.17 -1.56
N SER A 150 3.88 -10.92 -1.78
CA SER A 150 2.52 -10.37 -1.88
C SER A 150 2.09 -9.66 -0.60
N ASP A 151 2.42 -10.22 0.55
CA ASP A 151 2.13 -9.67 1.86
C ASP A 151 2.89 -8.36 2.12
N VAL A 152 4.17 -8.32 1.75
CA VAL A 152 4.99 -7.10 1.83
C VAL A 152 4.45 -6.03 0.90
N ALA A 153 4.04 -6.39 -0.32
CA ALA A 153 3.44 -5.44 -1.24
C ALA A 153 2.17 -4.81 -0.68
N LEU A 154 1.35 -5.56 0.09
CA LEU A 154 0.21 -5.01 0.80
C LEU A 154 0.63 -3.99 1.87
N LEU A 155 1.65 -4.30 2.68
CA LEU A 155 2.17 -3.37 3.69
C LEU A 155 2.71 -2.08 3.05
N ARG A 156 3.39 -2.20 1.90
CA ARG A 156 3.87 -1.02 1.15
C ARG A 156 2.72 -0.18 0.61
N VAL A 157 1.64 -0.80 0.14
CA VAL A 157 0.41 -0.08 -0.25
C VAL A 157 -0.19 0.67 0.95
N LEU A 158 -0.29 0.03 2.12
CA LEU A 158 -0.77 0.69 3.34
C LEU A 158 0.11 1.89 3.72
N GLU A 159 1.43 1.71 3.73
CA GLU A 159 2.41 2.78 3.97
C GLU A 159 2.21 3.96 3.02
N CYS A 160 2.20 3.70 1.70
CA CYS A 160 2.02 4.73 0.67
C CYS A 160 0.76 5.58 0.87
N PHE A 161 -0.38 4.95 1.22
CA PHE A 161 -1.66 5.66 1.28
C PHE A 161 -2.04 6.18 2.67
N LEU A 162 -1.46 5.63 3.75
CA LEU A 162 -1.67 6.13 5.11
C LEU A 162 -0.65 7.21 5.51
N GLU A 163 0.55 7.18 4.92
CA GLU A 163 1.64 8.13 5.20
C GLU A 163 1.88 9.09 4.03
N ALA A 164 2.36 8.56 2.91
CA ALA A 164 2.89 9.39 1.83
C ALA A 164 1.79 10.19 1.11
N ALA A 165 0.59 9.63 0.91
CA ALA A 165 -0.50 10.35 0.25
C ALA A 165 -1.02 11.57 1.05
N PRO A 166 -1.31 11.48 2.36
CA PRO A 166 -1.61 12.65 3.18
C PRO A 166 -0.49 13.70 3.21
N GLN A 167 0.77 13.27 3.32
CA GLN A 167 1.92 14.17 3.26
C GLN A 167 2.02 14.90 1.91
N GLN A 168 1.80 14.18 0.80
CA GLN A 168 1.74 14.77 -0.55
C GLN A 168 0.59 15.77 -0.69
N ILE A 169 -0.58 15.48 -0.12
CA ILE A 169 -1.70 16.42 -0.12
C ILE A 169 -1.28 17.71 0.58
N LEU A 170 -0.70 17.61 1.77
CA LEU A 170 -0.26 18.75 2.57
C LEU A 170 0.80 19.57 1.82
N GLN A 171 1.81 18.93 1.23
CA GLN A 171 2.86 19.59 0.46
C GLN A 171 2.27 20.36 -0.74
N LEU A 172 1.41 19.73 -1.53
CA LEU A 172 0.74 20.37 -2.66
C LEU A 172 -0.17 21.53 -2.23
N THR A 173 -0.90 21.37 -1.14
CA THR A 173 -1.75 22.42 -0.56
C THR A 173 -0.93 23.65 -0.15
N ILE A 174 0.23 23.46 0.46
CA ILE A 174 1.15 24.55 0.81
C ILE A 174 1.65 25.25 -0.45
N ILE A 175 2.08 24.49 -1.46
CA ILE A 175 2.56 25.03 -2.74
C ILE A 175 1.47 25.87 -3.43
N PHE A 176 0.23 25.35 -3.51
CA PHE A 176 -0.88 26.08 -4.12
C PHE A 176 -1.25 27.35 -3.33
N SER A 177 -1.20 27.29 -2.00
CA SER A 177 -1.47 28.46 -1.15
C SER A 177 -0.39 29.53 -1.29
N ALA A 178 0.88 29.16 -1.30
CA ALA A 178 2.01 30.08 -1.41
C ALA A 178 2.11 30.70 -2.82
N GLY A 179 1.86 29.91 -3.88
CA GLY A 179 1.76 30.43 -5.25
C GLY A 179 0.65 31.47 -5.43
N ARG A 180 -0.50 31.29 -4.75
CA ARG A 180 -1.60 32.26 -4.73
C ARG A 180 -1.23 33.54 -3.98
N ASN A 181 -0.43 33.46 -2.93
CA ASN A 181 -0.01 34.61 -2.14
C ASN A 181 1.16 35.39 -2.78
N GLY A 182 1.64 34.97 -3.96
CA GLY A 182 2.69 35.67 -4.70
C GLY A 182 4.10 35.46 -4.14
N GLU A 183 4.32 34.42 -3.32
CA GLU A 183 5.66 34.07 -2.86
C GLU A 183 6.47 33.44 -4.02
N ASN A 184 7.73 33.85 -4.17
CA ASN A 184 8.63 33.33 -5.20
C ASN A 184 9.16 31.95 -4.78
N ILE A 185 8.43 30.88 -5.10
CA ILE A 185 8.84 29.47 -4.89
C ILE A 185 9.56 28.91 -6.14
N LEU A 186 9.83 29.76 -7.15
CA LEU A 186 10.28 29.32 -8.48
C LEU A 186 11.69 28.69 -8.47
N ASP A 187 12.59 29.12 -7.59
CA ASP A 187 13.97 28.63 -7.56
C ASP A 187 14.10 27.17 -7.10
N ASP A 188 13.09 26.61 -6.41
CA ASP A 188 13.09 25.23 -5.91
C ASP A 188 11.97 24.36 -6.54
N MET A 189 11.24 24.91 -7.51
CA MET A 189 10.04 24.29 -8.10
C MET A 189 10.35 22.97 -8.83
N VAL A 190 11.49 22.90 -9.53
CA VAL A 190 11.88 21.69 -10.28
C VAL A 190 12.18 20.53 -9.35
N HIS A 191 12.90 20.78 -8.26
CA HIS A 191 13.24 19.75 -7.27
C HIS A 191 12.00 19.26 -6.53
N GLN A 192 11.09 20.18 -6.16
CA GLN A 192 9.83 19.83 -5.52
C GLN A 192 8.91 19.04 -6.45
N LEU A 193 8.77 19.46 -7.71
CA LEU A 193 7.93 18.75 -8.69
C LEU A 193 8.48 17.36 -8.99
N LEU A 194 9.80 17.20 -9.06
CA LEU A 194 10.45 15.91 -9.26
C LEU A 194 10.25 14.97 -8.05
N SER A 195 10.29 15.52 -6.83
CA SER A 195 9.98 14.76 -5.60
C SER A 195 8.52 14.34 -5.51
N ILE A 196 7.58 15.22 -5.86
CA ILE A 196 6.14 14.90 -5.92
C ILE A 196 5.88 13.85 -7.01
N GLY A 197 6.46 14.05 -8.20
CA GLY A 197 6.32 13.12 -9.32
C GLY A 197 6.86 11.73 -9.00
N SER A 198 8.02 11.62 -8.35
CA SER A 198 8.60 10.33 -7.96
C SER A 198 7.75 9.61 -6.92
N SER A 199 7.16 10.34 -5.98
CA SER A 199 6.22 9.79 -4.99
C SER A 199 4.97 9.20 -5.66
N PHE A 200 4.35 9.90 -6.61
CA PHE A 200 3.22 9.36 -7.37
C PHE A 200 3.56 8.10 -8.16
N VAL A 201 4.74 8.06 -8.79
CA VAL A 201 5.24 6.86 -9.48
C VAL A 201 5.42 5.71 -8.48
N SER A 202 5.99 5.98 -7.30
CA SER A 202 6.17 4.97 -6.24
C SER A 202 4.84 4.38 -5.74
N MET A 203 3.82 5.22 -5.50
CA MET A 203 2.49 4.76 -5.08
C MET A 203 1.82 3.89 -6.15
N ALA A 204 1.84 4.36 -7.41
CA ALA A 204 1.26 3.62 -8.53
C ALA A 204 1.97 2.28 -8.78
N TRP A 205 3.30 2.26 -8.65
CA TRP A 205 4.10 1.04 -8.77
C TRP A 205 3.81 0.04 -7.64
N SER A 206 3.70 0.52 -6.41
CA SER A 206 3.38 -0.30 -5.24
C SER A 206 2.01 -0.98 -5.41
N MET A 207 1.01 -0.22 -5.88
CA MET A 207 -0.33 -0.75 -6.14
C MET A 207 -0.37 -1.76 -7.30
N ALA A 208 0.28 -1.46 -8.42
CA ALA A 208 0.36 -2.39 -9.56
C ALA A 208 1.12 -3.68 -9.19
N SER A 209 2.22 -3.56 -8.42
CA SER A 209 2.99 -4.69 -7.93
C SER A 209 2.16 -5.55 -6.98
N TYR A 210 1.44 -4.93 -6.04
CA TYR A 210 0.51 -5.65 -5.16
C TYR A 210 -0.55 -6.43 -5.96
N GLN A 211 -1.22 -5.81 -6.93
CA GLN A 211 -2.25 -6.51 -7.72
C GLN A 211 -1.68 -7.67 -8.53
N ARG A 212 -0.46 -7.53 -9.05
CA ARG A 212 0.26 -8.61 -9.74
C ARG A 212 0.60 -9.74 -8.77
N LEU A 213 1.26 -9.43 -7.66
CA LEU A 213 1.74 -10.42 -6.68
C LEU A 213 0.59 -11.14 -5.98
N LEU A 214 -0.50 -10.43 -5.67
CA LEU A 214 -1.73 -11.03 -5.17
C LEU A 214 -2.27 -12.08 -6.14
N ARG A 215 -2.31 -11.80 -7.44
CA ARG A 215 -2.77 -12.79 -8.43
C ARG A 215 -1.83 -13.98 -8.58
N VAL A 216 -0.52 -13.76 -8.50
CA VAL A 216 0.48 -14.85 -8.57
C VAL A 216 0.41 -15.73 -7.32
N SER A 217 0.11 -15.15 -6.16
CA SER A 217 -0.11 -15.87 -4.90
C SER A 217 -1.37 -16.75 -4.93
N LEU A 218 -2.39 -16.36 -5.72
CA LEU A 218 -3.63 -17.11 -5.87
C LEU A 218 -3.52 -18.20 -6.94
N LYS A 219 -3.59 -19.48 -6.52
CA LYS A 219 -3.44 -20.66 -7.39
C LYS A 219 -4.46 -20.75 -8.53
N ASN A 220 -5.62 -20.10 -8.39
CA ASN A 220 -6.75 -20.22 -9.30
C ASN A 220 -6.83 -19.10 -10.37
N LYS A 221 -5.83 -18.22 -10.49
CA LYS A 221 -5.86 -17.09 -11.44
C LYS A 221 -4.65 -17.06 -12.35
N SER A 222 -4.87 -16.65 -13.60
CA SER A 222 -3.81 -16.47 -14.59
C SER A 222 -2.90 -15.29 -14.23
N ASN A 223 -1.59 -15.48 -14.42
CA ASN A 223 -0.59 -14.43 -14.23
C ASN A 223 -0.79 -13.26 -15.21
N ILE A 224 -0.61 -12.04 -14.73
CA ILE A 224 -0.68 -10.83 -15.56
C ILE A 224 0.63 -10.71 -16.35
N SER A 225 0.52 -10.39 -17.64
CA SER A 225 1.68 -10.12 -18.50
C SER A 225 2.35 -8.78 -18.13
N TRP A 226 3.59 -8.58 -18.57
CA TRP A 226 4.29 -7.31 -18.34
C TRP A 226 3.57 -6.10 -18.96
N PRO A 227 3.05 -6.14 -20.21
CA PRO A 227 2.22 -5.06 -20.74
C PRO A 227 0.95 -4.82 -19.91
N GLY A 228 0.30 -5.87 -19.41
CA GLY A 228 -0.86 -5.74 -18.53
C GLY A 228 -0.52 -5.04 -17.20
N THR A 229 0.67 -5.31 -16.66
CA THR A 229 1.19 -4.61 -15.48
C THR A 229 1.41 -3.12 -15.75
N MET A 230 1.95 -2.75 -16.92
CA MET A 230 2.14 -1.35 -17.30
C MET A 230 0.81 -0.59 -17.46
N VAL A 231 -0.22 -1.24 -18.03
CA VAL A 231 -1.55 -0.66 -18.11
C VAL A 231 -2.16 -0.45 -16.72
N GLN A 232 -2.00 -1.42 -15.81
CA GLN A 232 -2.42 -1.26 -14.42
C GLN A 232 -1.68 -0.14 -13.71
N PHE A 233 -0.38 -0.03 -13.91
CA PHE A 233 0.43 1.06 -13.38
C PHE A 233 -0.10 2.42 -13.85
N MET A 234 -0.31 2.58 -15.16
CA MET A 234 -0.82 3.84 -15.72
C MET A 234 -2.21 4.18 -15.18
N TRP A 235 -3.09 3.19 -15.06
CA TRP A 235 -4.42 3.36 -14.48
C TRP A 235 -4.36 3.86 -13.04
N HIS A 236 -3.57 3.21 -12.18
CA HIS A 236 -3.41 3.64 -10.79
C HIS A 236 -2.74 5.00 -10.67
N PHE A 237 -1.75 5.29 -11.50
CA PHE A 237 -1.07 6.57 -11.55
C PHE A 237 -2.06 7.71 -11.85
N LEU A 238 -2.84 7.60 -12.93
CA LEU A 238 -3.78 8.65 -13.35
C LEU A 238 -4.89 8.88 -12.30
N VAL A 239 -5.44 7.81 -11.73
CA VAL A 239 -6.46 7.91 -10.67
C VAL A 239 -5.88 8.57 -9.41
N THR A 240 -4.69 8.15 -8.98
CA THR A 240 -4.06 8.65 -7.76
C THR A 240 -3.69 10.12 -7.88
N VAL A 241 -3.04 10.50 -9.00
CA VAL A 241 -2.65 11.88 -9.28
C VAL A 241 -3.87 12.80 -9.35
N SER A 242 -4.90 12.43 -10.11
CA SER A 242 -6.11 13.26 -10.26
C SER A 242 -6.82 13.46 -8.92
N ARG A 243 -6.92 12.42 -8.08
CA ARG A 243 -7.55 12.51 -6.77
C ARG A 243 -6.76 13.36 -5.79
N ILE A 244 -5.44 13.16 -5.69
CA ILE A 244 -4.59 13.92 -4.76
C ILE A 244 -4.56 15.39 -5.15
N LEU A 245 -4.36 15.72 -6.43
CA LEU A 245 -4.40 17.11 -6.90
C LEU A 245 -5.75 17.77 -6.61
N CYS A 246 -6.85 17.06 -6.86
CA CYS A 246 -8.19 17.58 -6.62
C CYS A 246 -8.40 17.93 -5.13
N ILE A 247 -8.02 17.04 -4.22
CA ILE A 247 -8.08 17.29 -2.78
C ILE A 247 -7.19 18.47 -2.40
N SER A 248 -5.94 18.49 -2.88
CA SER A 248 -4.96 19.52 -2.52
C SER A 248 -5.36 20.92 -2.94
N VAL A 249 -5.93 21.06 -4.14
CA VAL A 249 -6.41 22.36 -4.66
C VAL A 249 -7.56 22.87 -3.81
N ILE A 250 -8.58 22.07 -3.51
CA ILE A 250 -9.70 22.52 -2.68
C ILE A 250 -9.25 22.79 -1.24
N ALA A 251 -8.39 21.94 -0.68
CA ALA A 251 -7.84 22.14 0.66
C ALA A 251 -7.06 23.45 0.81
N SER A 252 -6.40 23.94 -0.26
CA SER A 252 -5.68 25.21 -0.27
C SER A 252 -6.56 26.44 -0.06
N LYS A 253 -7.87 26.32 -0.28
CA LYS A 253 -8.85 27.40 -0.10
C LYS A 253 -9.86 27.11 1.01
N TYR A 254 -10.37 25.88 1.05
CA TYR A 254 -11.41 25.44 1.97
C TYR A 254 -10.93 24.25 2.81
N LEU A 255 -9.94 24.49 3.68
CA LEU A 255 -9.35 23.42 4.50
C LEU A 255 -10.39 22.68 5.36
N VAL A 256 -11.20 23.41 6.14
CA VAL A 256 -12.17 22.79 7.07
C VAL A 256 -13.27 22.01 6.32
N PRO A 257 -13.93 22.55 5.28
CA PRO A 257 -14.88 21.76 4.48
C PRO A 257 -14.24 20.54 3.82
N THR A 258 -13.00 20.65 3.34
CA THR A 258 -12.30 19.52 2.70
C THR A 258 -12.06 18.39 3.69
N ILE A 259 -11.63 18.70 4.91
CA ILE A 259 -11.46 17.70 5.98
C ILE A 259 -12.80 17.00 6.29
N LEU A 260 -13.89 17.76 6.38
CA LEU A 260 -15.23 17.18 6.62
C LEU A 260 -15.66 16.23 5.49
N VAL A 261 -15.43 16.61 4.23
CA VAL A 261 -15.74 15.76 3.06
C VAL A 261 -14.88 14.49 3.07
N ILE A 262 -13.58 14.59 3.39
CA ILE A 262 -12.70 13.43 3.52
C ILE A 262 -13.17 12.47 4.61
N VAL A 263 -13.55 13.01 5.79
CA VAL A 263 -14.07 12.20 6.90
C VAL A 263 -15.40 11.54 6.54
N LEU A 264 -16.29 12.25 5.85
CA LEU A 264 -17.55 11.69 5.37
C LEU A 264 -17.31 10.57 4.35
N HIS A 265 -16.42 10.79 3.37
CA HIS A 265 -16.04 9.80 2.39
C HIS A 265 -15.45 8.56 3.05
N TRP A 266 -14.53 8.74 4.00
CA TRP A 266 -13.94 7.68 4.80
C TRP A 266 -15.01 6.84 5.52
N PHE A 267 -15.99 7.50 6.14
CA PHE A 267 -17.09 6.82 6.82
C PHE A 267 -17.93 5.99 5.84
N VAL A 268 -18.29 6.58 4.68
CA VAL A 268 -19.04 5.89 3.62
C VAL A 268 -18.29 4.67 3.11
N MET A 269 -16.99 4.81 2.81
CA MET A 269 -16.16 3.71 2.31
C MET A 269 -15.94 2.61 3.35
N THR A 270 -15.74 2.99 4.62
CA THR A 270 -15.62 2.04 5.73
C THR A 270 -16.91 1.23 5.91
N LEU A 271 -18.07 1.91 5.90
CA LEU A 271 -19.37 1.27 5.99
C LEU A 271 -19.62 0.34 4.79
N TRP A 272 -19.34 0.81 3.58
CA TRP A 272 -19.45 0.03 2.35
C TRP A 272 -18.61 -1.25 2.40
N LEU A 273 -17.35 -1.14 2.83
CA LEU A 273 -16.45 -2.28 3.00
C LEU A 273 -16.98 -3.28 4.03
N SER A 274 -17.49 -2.79 5.16
CA SER A 274 -18.07 -3.62 6.22
C SER A 274 -19.32 -4.37 5.74
N CYS A 275 -20.22 -3.69 5.02
CA CYS A 275 -21.43 -4.29 4.47
C CYS A 275 -21.14 -5.29 3.34
N THR A 276 -20.14 -5.03 2.49
CA THR A 276 -19.90 -5.83 1.28
C THR A 276 -19.00 -7.04 1.54
N ASN A 277 -18.16 -7.01 2.58
CA ASN A 277 -17.15 -8.04 2.84
C ASN A 277 -17.47 -8.91 4.08
N GLN A 278 -18.74 -9.17 4.37
CA GLN A 278 -19.21 -9.90 5.58
C GLN A 278 -18.61 -11.30 5.84
N LYS A 279 -17.78 -11.86 4.94
CA LYS A 279 -17.12 -13.18 5.10
C LYS A 279 -15.59 -13.10 5.21
N ASN A 280 -15.06 -12.11 5.93
CA ASN A 280 -13.62 -12.07 6.20
C ASN A 280 -13.26 -12.88 7.45
N ASN A 281 -12.52 -13.98 7.26
CA ASN A 281 -11.98 -14.80 8.35
C ASN A 281 -10.71 -14.21 9.00
N PHE A 282 -10.25 -13.02 8.56
CA PHE A 282 -9.00 -12.40 9.02
C PHE A 282 -9.03 -12.04 10.52
N CYS A 283 -10.21 -11.68 11.05
CA CYS A 283 -10.37 -11.31 12.46
C CYS A 283 -11.28 -12.27 13.22
N ARG A 284 -10.93 -13.57 13.26
CA ARG A 284 -11.38 -14.60 14.23
C ARG A 284 -12.62 -14.20 15.07
N HIS A 285 -13.76 -14.06 14.39
CA HIS A 285 -15.09 -13.79 14.94
C HIS A 285 -15.22 -12.64 15.97
N ASN A 286 -14.40 -11.59 15.90
CA ASN A 286 -14.56 -10.41 16.75
C ASN A 286 -14.82 -9.15 15.92
N LYS A 287 -16.08 -8.68 15.97
CA LYS A 287 -16.61 -7.56 15.19
C LYS A 287 -15.83 -6.25 15.35
N VAL A 288 -15.18 -6.04 16.50
CA VAL A 288 -14.38 -4.83 16.75
C VAL A 288 -13.10 -4.82 15.90
N TYR A 289 -12.43 -5.96 15.76
CA TYR A 289 -11.23 -6.06 14.93
C TYR A 289 -11.57 -5.99 13.44
N ASP A 290 -12.70 -6.57 13.02
CA ASP A 290 -13.21 -6.39 11.65
C ASP A 290 -13.48 -4.91 11.35
N MET A 291 -14.12 -4.19 12.28
CA MET A 291 -14.38 -2.77 12.10
C MET A 291 -13.09 -1.95 12.00
N PHE A 292 -12.10 -2.23 12.85
CA PHE A 292 -10.79 -1.57 12.77
C PHE A 292 -10.07 -1.88 11.44
N PHE A 293 -10.14 -3.12 10.97
CA PHE A 293 -9.60 -3.52 9.67
C PHE A 293 -10.26 -2.76 8.52
N TYR A 294 -11.59 -2.70 8.48
CA TYR A 294 -12.32 -1.93 7.47
C TYR A 294 -12.10 -0.43 7.56
N SER A 295 -11.92 0.10 8.78
CA SER A 295 -11.58 1.51 9.00
C SER A 295 -10.24 1.89 8.36
N ILE A 296 -9.23 1.03 8.48
CA ILE A 296 -7.90 1.27 7.89
C ILE A 296 -7.97 1.24 6.36
N PHE A 297 -8.61 0.23 5.80
CA PHE A 297 -8.81 0.18 4.35
C PHE A 297 -9.77 1.26 3.85
N GLY A 298 -10.72 1.70 4.67
CA GLY A 298 -11.55 2.87 4.40
C GLY A 298 -10.71 4.12 4.17
N THR A 299 -9.62 4.30 4.92
CA THR A 299 -8.67 5.40 4.70
C THR A 299 -7.95 5.27 3.36
N VAL A 300 -7.47 4.07 3.01
CA VAL A 300 -6.86 3.83 1.69
C VAL A 300 -7.86 4.05 0.55
N TYR A 301 -9.12 3.70 0.76
CA TYR A 301 -10.23 3.92 -0.16
C TYR A 301 -10.59 5.41 -0.36
N ILE A 302 -10.01 6.35 0.37
CA ILE A 302 -10.07 7.78 -0.03
C ILE A 302 -9.38 8.00 -1.38
N PHE A 303 -8.36 7.19 -1.67
CA PHE A 303 -7.45 7.36 -2.80
C PHE A 303 -7.62 6.28 -3.86
N THR A 304 -7.60 5.01 -3.47
CA THR A 304 -7.55 3.90 -4.42
C THR A 304 -8.27 2.65 -3.89
N PRO A 305 -8.92 1.85 -4.75
CA PRO A 305 -9.62 0.65 -4.33
C PRO A 305 -8.67 -0.55 -4.21
N VAL A 306 -8.56 -1.11 -3.00
CA VAL A 306 -7.76 -2.32 -2.70
C VAL A 306 -8.66 -3.56 -2.64
N THR A 307 -8.28 -4.63 -3.34
CA THR A 307 -9.02 -5.91 -3.29
C THR A 307 -8.61 -6.71 -2.06
N LEU A 308 -9.48 -6.77 -1.05
CA LEU A 308 -9.20 -7.44 0.23
C LEU A 308 -9.65 -8.90 0.28
N VAL A 309 -10.62 -9.27 -0.56
CA VAL A 309 -11.32 -10.55 -0.49
C VAL A 309 -11.60 -11.03 -1.89
N GLU A 310 -11.47 -12.32 -2.10
CA GLU A 310 -11.95 -12.96 -3.32
C GLU A 310 -13.47 -12.79 -3.46
N GLY A 311 -13.89 -12.29 -4.62
CA GLY A 311 -15.29 -12.08 -4.92
C GLY A 311 -15.50 -11.29 -6.21
N PRO A 312 -16.76 -11.04 -6.59
CA PRO A 312 -17.07 -10.20 -7.73
C PRO A 312 -16.56 -8.78 -7.46
N THR A 313 -15.57 -8.36 -8.24
CA THR A 313 -14.94 -7.05 -8.08
C THR A 313 -15.60 -5.97 -8.92
N PHE A 314 -16.25 -6.34 -10.04
CA PHE A 314 -16.80 -5.38 -11.01
C PHE A 314 -17.69 -4.31 -10.36
N LEU A 315 -18.74 -4.73 -9.64
CA LEU A 315 -19.67 -3.79 -8.99
C LEU A 315 -18.98 -2.94 -7.92
N LYS A 316 -18.00 -3.50 -7.20
CA LYS A 316 -17.22 -2.77 -6.19
C LYS A 316 -16.41 -1.63 -6.84
N TYR A 317 -15.75 -1.92 -7.96
CA TYR A 317 -15.00 -0.92 -8.72
C TYR A 317 -15.93 0.12 -9.35
N VAL A 318 -17.06 -0.29 -9.93
CA VAL A 318 -18.05 0.65 -10.51
C VAL A 318 -18.56 1.62 -9.46
N PHE A 319 -19.00 1.13 -8.29
CA PHE A 319 -19.47 1.97 -7.20
C PHE A 319 -18.39 2.96 -6.75
N PHE A 320 -17.17 2.46 -6.50
CA PHE A 320 -16.04 3.26 -6.07
C PHE A 320 -15.71 4.39 -7.06
N TYR A 321 -15.53 4.07 -8.34
CA TYR A 321 -15.15 5.07 -9.34
C TYR A 321 -16.28 6.06 -9.63
N LEU A 322 -17.54 5.66 -9.49
CA LEU A 322 -18.67 6.58 -9.62
C LEU A 322 -18.66 7.62 -8.51
N VAL A 323 -18.46 7.21 -7.25
CA VAL A 323 -18.33 8.15 -6.12
C VAL A 323 -17.13 9.07 -6.34
N LEU A 324 -15.97 8.51 -6.70
CA LEU A 324 -14.75 9.28 -6.96
C LEU A 324 -14.94 10.30 -8.09
N PHE A 325 -15.61 9.89 -9.17
CA PHE A 325 -15.92 10.75 -10.30
C PHE A 325 -16.82 11.92 -9.88
N VAL A 326 -17.93 11.64 -9.18
CA VAL A 326 -18.85 12.68 -8.70
C VAL A 326 -18.13 13.69 -7.80
N GLU A 327 -17.37 13.22 -6.81
CA GLU A 327 -16.64 14.10 -5.90
C GLU A 327 -15.59 14.96 -6.62
N ASN A 328 -14.79 14.34 -7.51
CA ASN A 328 -13.79 15.07 -8.27
C ASN A 328 -14.43 16.09 -9.23
N THR A 329 -15.58 15.77 -9.84
CA THR A 329 -16.33 16.71 -10.67
C THR A 329 -16.85 17.88 -9.84
N ILE A 330 -17.47 17.63 -8.68
CA ILE A 330 -17.95 18.68 -7.78
C ILE A 330 -16.80 19.60 -7.36
N ALA A 331 -15.66 19.03 -6.95
CA ALA A 331 -14.49 19.80 -6.58
C ALA A 331 -13.96 20.65 -7.75
N ASN A 332 -13.84 20.10 -8.96
CA ASN A 332 -13.44 20.89 -10.14
C ASN A 332 -14.43 22.01 -10.46
N VAL A 333 -15.74 21.78 -10.31
CA VAL A 333 -16.77 22.80 -10.52
C VAL A 333 -16.66 23.90 -9.47
N VAL A 334 -16.51 23.55 -8.19
CA VAL A 334 -16.29 24.50 -7.09
C VAL A 334 -15.04 25.34 -7.35
N TRP A 335 -13.94 24.70 -7.73
CA TRP A 335 -12.71 25.40 -8.07
C TRP A 335 -12.88 26.34 -9.27
N TYR A 336 -13.55 25.89 -10.33
CA TYR A 336 -13.80 26.69 -11.53
C TYR A 336 -14.58 27.98 -11.24
N TYR A 337 -15.64 27.90 -10.43
CA TYR A 337 -16.44 29.09 -10.08
C TYR A 337 -15.69 30.09 -9.21
N ASP A 338 -14.61 29.66 -8.57
CA ASP A 338 -13.98 30.35 -7.46
C ASP A 338 -12.53 30.76 -7.78
N ALA A 339 -12.01 30.34 -8.95
CA ALA A 339 -10.65 30.61 -9.41
C ALA A 339 -10.43 32.04 -9.94
N ASP A 340 -11.37 32.69 -10.65
CA ASP A 340 -11.30 34.13 -11.01
C ASP A 340 -12.53 34.60 -11.83
N PRO A 341 -13.13 35.77 -11.53
CA PRO A 341 -14.09 36.45 -12.42
C PRO A 341 -13.57 36.74 -13.85
N ARG A 342 -12.24 36.77 -14.07
CA ARG A 342 -11.63 37.05 -15.39
C ARG A 342 -11.85 35.96 -16.44
N VAL A 343 -12.01 34.70 -16.00
CA VAL A 343 -12.32 33.57 -16.90
C VAL A 343 -13.81 33.56 -17.28
N GLN A 344 -14.68 34.07 -16.40
CA GLN A 344 -16.13 34.18 -16.64
C GLN A 344 -16.49 35.29 -17.64
N GLN A 345 -15.62 36.28 -17.87
CA GLN A 345 -15.86 37.38 -18.82
C GLN A 345 -15.41 37.10 -20.26
N GLN A 346 -14.81 35.93 -20.55
CA GLN A 346 -14.34 35.55 -21.88
C GLN A 346 -15.04 34.30 -22.46
N GLY A 347 -16.06 33.77 -21.77
CA GLY A 347 -16.85 32.61 -22.18
C GLY A 347 -18.15 33.00 -22.87
#